data_AF-A0A973URK3-F1
#
_entry.id   AF-A0A973URK3-F1
#
_cell.length_a   1.000
_cell.length_b   1.000
_cell.length_c   1.000
_cell.angle_alpha   90.00
_cell.angle_beta   90.00
_cell.angle_gamma   90.00
#
_symmetry.space_group_name_H-M   'P 1'
#
loop_
_entity.id
_entity.type
_entity.pdbx_description
1 polymer ?
#
loop_
_entity_poly.entity_id
_entity_poly.type
_entity_poly.pdbx_seq_one_letter_code
_entity_poly.pdbx_strand_id
1 'polypeptide(L)'
;MSNFVFQRTEPQLWTVGYFDPDGRFHPESDHSSPQDAANRIHWLHGGCDHDAEIKELSEQVEQLVAELAELRVQHRTMPVPPGRREPLPAHAIWGRTAVDDPAAVEAGITEGGEVL
;
A
#
# COMPACT_ATOMS: atom_id res chain seq x y z
N MET A 1 16.19 -4.89 22.16
CA MET A 1 14.76 -5.26 22.21
C MET A 1 14.53 -6.06 23.47
N SER A 2 13.70 -5.56 24.38
CA SER A 2 13.33 -6.28 25.60
C SER A 2 12.26 -7.31 25.25
N ASN A 3 12.50 -8.59 25.56
CA ASN A 3 11.53 -9.65 25.34
C ASN A 3 10.54 -9.70 26.51
N PHE A 4 9.33 -9.17 26.31
CA PHE A 4 8.27 -9.21 27.31
C PHE A 4 7.65 -10.61 27.41
N VAL A 5 7.35 -11.03 28.64
CA VAL A 5 6.72 -12.30 29.03
C VAL A 5 5.64 -12.04 30.07
N PHE A 6 4.67 -12.95 30.21
CA PHE A 6 3.70 -12.93 31.31
C PHE A 6 3.84 -14.20 32.13
N GLN A 7 3.64 -14.08 33.44
CA GLN A 7 3.60 -15.23 34.33
C GLN A 7 2.47 -15.07 35.34
N ARG A 8 1.89 -16.18 35.75
CA ARG A 8 0.88 -16.19 36.81
C ARG A 8 1.57 -16.03 38.16
N THR A 9 1.39 -14.89 38.81
CA THR A 9 1.98 -14.56 40.12
C THR A 9 1.07 -14.98 41.26
N GLU A 10 -0.25 -14.95 41.05
CA GLU A 10 -1.27 -15.40 42.02
C GLU A 10 -2.38 -16.20 41.32
N PRO A 11 -3.26 -16.93 42.04
CA PRO A 11 -4.29 -17.77 41.41
C PRO A 11 -5.18 -17.04 40.39
N GLN A 12 -5.37 -15.73 40.56
CA GLN A 12 -6.18 -14.87 39.69
C GLN A 12 -5.42 -13.64 39.17
N LEU A 13 -4.08 -13.66 39.22
CA LEU A 13 -3.24 -12.53 38.82
C LEU A 13 -2.14 -12.98 37.85
N TRP A 14 -2.05 -12.29 36.73
CA TRP A 14 -1.06 -12.48 35.69
C TRP A 14 -0.26 -11.20 35.53
N THR A 15 1.04 -11.29 35.77
CA THR A 15 1.95 -10.14 35.70
C THR A 15 2.74 -10.21 34.40
N VAL A 16 2.68 -9.14 33.61
CA VAL A 16 3.52 -8.90 32.43
C VAL A 16 4.80 -8.21 32.88
N GLY A 17 5.93 -8.61 32.30
CA GLY A 17 7.23 -8.03 32.60
C GLY A 17 8.30 -8.49 31.62
N TYR A 18 9.55 -8.21 31.91
CA TYR A 18 10.70 -8.69 31.12
C TYR A 18 11.83 -9.12 32.03
N PHE A 19 12.75 -9.92 31.49
CA PHE A 19 13.97 -10.30 32.18
C PHE A 19 15.13 -9.40 31.75
N ASP A 20 15.86 -8.89 32.74
CA ASP A 20 17.14 -8.23 32.51
C ASP A 20 18.24 -9.24 32.14
N PRO A 21 19.39 -8.79 31.60
CA PRO A 21 20.53 -9.67 31.32
C PRO A 21 21.03 -10.45 32.55
N ASP A 22 20.79 -9.91 33.76
CA ASP A 22 21.09 -10.56 35.04
C ASP A 22 20.05 -11.62 35.47
N GLY A 23 19.03 -11.87 34.65
CA GLY A 23 17.96 -12.85 34.91
C GLY A 23 16.93 -12.40 35.94
N ARG A 24 16.92 -11.11 36.32
CA ARG A 24 15.91 -10.55 37.22
C ARG A 24 14.63 -10.24 36.47
N PHE A 25 13.48 -10.56 37.07
CA PHE A 25 12.16 -10.25 36.51
C PHE A 25 11.74 -8.83 36.92
N HIS A 26 11.41 -8.00 35.93
CA HIS A 26 10.94 -6.64 36.11
C HIS A 26 9.44 -6.58 35.78
N PRO A 27 8.54 -6.50 36.80
CA PRO A 27 7.11 -6.42 36.58
C PRO A 27 6.73 -5.06 35.98
N GLU A 28 5.80 -5.08 35.03
CA GLU A 28 5.30 -3.89 34.32
C GLU A 28 3.82 -3.67 34.58
N SER A 29 2.98 -4.70 34.46
CA SER A 29 1.53 -4.59 34.69
C SER A 29 0.90 -5.90 35.15
N ASP A 30 -0.20 -5.79 35.91
CA ASP A 30 -0.97 -6.92 36.42
C ASP A 30 -2.33 -7.01 35.75
N HIS A 31 -2.76 -8.25 35.47
CA HIS A 31 -3.97 -8.56 34.72
C HIS A 31 -4.75 -9.68 35.41
N SER A 32 -6.08 -9.60 35.39
CA SER A 32 -6.96 -10.62 36.00
C SER A 32 -7.11 -11.87 35.13
N SER A 33 -6.76 -11.79 33.85
CA SER A 33 -6.86 -12.89 32.89
C SER A 33 -5.55 -13.06 32.09
N PRO A 34 -5.22 -14.30 31.68
CA PRO A 34 -4.07 -14.53 30.81
C PRO A 34 -4.26 -13.92 29.42
N GLN A 35 -5.51 -13.79 28.95
CA GLN A 35 -5.82 -13.16 27.67
C GLN A 35 -5.45 -11.68 27.67
N ASP A 36 -5.79 -10.94 28.74
CA ASP A 36 -5.45 -9.51 28.85
C ASP A 36 -3.93 -9.31 28.94
N ALA A 37 -3.24 -10.17 29.68
CA ALA A 37 -1.77 -10.17 29.73
C ALA A 37 -1.15 -10.45 28.35
N ALA A 38 -1.70 -11.40 27.59
CA ALA A 38 -1.22 -11.70 26.24
C ALA A 38 -1.45 -10.52 25.27
N ASN A 39 -2.62 -9.86 25.34
CA ASN A 39 -2.91 -8.67 24.55
C ASN A 39 -1.94 -7.53 24.88
N ARG A 40 -1.59 -7.35 26.16
CA ARG A 40 -0.60 -6.36 26.58
C ARG A 40 0.78 -6.65 25.99
N ILE A 41 1.22 -7.92 25.99
CA ILE A 41 2.49 -8.30 25.36
C ILE A 41 2.45 -8.07 23.85
N HIS A 42 1.37 -8.46 23.19
CA HIS A 42 1.19 -8.24 21.76
C HIS A 42 1.35 -6.75 21.42
N TRP A 43 0.74 -5.87 22.22
CA TRP A 43 0.90 -4.42 22.09
C TRP A 43 2.34 -3.93 22.36
N LEU A 44 2.98 -4.43 23.41
CA LEU A 44 4.38 -4.09 23.74
C LEU A 44 5.38 -4.58 22.68
N HIS A 45 5.02 -5.62 21.93
CA HIS A 45 5.78 -6.11 20.77
C HIS A 45 5.49 -5.33 19.48
N GLY A 46 4.65 -4.30 19.55
CA GLY A 46 4.30 -3.43 18.42
C GLY A 46 3.07 -3.89 17.64
N GLY A 47 2.37 -4.92 18.11
CA GLY A 47 1.08 -5.30 17.55
C GLY A 47 0.02 -4.25 17.87
N CYS A 48 -0.77 -3.85 16.88
CA CYS A 48 -1.93 -3.01 17.13
C CYS A 48 -3.20 -3.82 16.84
N ASP A 49 -4.32 -3.51 17.51
CA ASP A 49 -5.59 -4.21 17.28
C ASP A 49 -6.05 -4.11 15.81
N HIS A 50 -5.52 -3.14 15.06
CA HIS A 50 -5.73 -2.98 13.63
C HIS A 50 -4.95 -3.98 12.78
N ASP A 51 -4.03 -4.79 13.32
CA ASP A 51 -3.28 -5.77 12.53
C ASP A 51 -4.18 -6.85 11.93
N ALA A 52 -5.24 -7.24 12.67
CA ALA A 52 -6.25 -8.15 12.18
C ALA A 52 -7.12 -7.50 11.09
N GLU A 53 -7.51 -6.24 11.28
CA GLU A 53 -8.30 -5.46 10.31
C GLU A 53 -7.50 -5.15 9.04
N ILE A 54 -6.22 -4.78 9.18
CA ILE A 54 -5.28 -4.56 8.08
C ILE A 54 -5.08 -5.85 7.29
N LYS A 55 -4.95 -7.00 7.97
CA LYS A 55 -4.84 -8.29 7.31
C LYS A 55 -6.09 -8.60 6.50
N GLU A 56 -7.26 -8.47 7.09
CA GLU A 56 -8.53 -8.70 6.40
C GLU A 56 -8.72 -7.75 5.20
N LEU A 57 -8.39 -6.47 5.37
CA LEU A 57 -8.43 -5.49 4.28
C LEU A 57 -7.42 -5.80 3.16
N SER A 58 -6.23 -6.30 3.51
CA SER A 58 -5.22 -6.68 2.50
C SER A 58 -5.68 -7.86 1.65
N GLU A 59 -6.32 -8.86 2.26
CA GLU A 59 -6.91 -10.00 1.55
C GLU A 59 -8.03 -9.55 0.60
N GLN A 60 -8.87 -8.60 1.03
CA GLN A 60 -9.91 -8.01 0.18
C GLN A 60 -9.32 -7.23 -1.02
N VAL A 61 -8.25 -6.46 -0.81
CA VAL A 61 -7.57 -5.72 -1.90
C VAL A 61 -6.99 -6.69 -2.92
N GLU A 62 -6.34 -7.78 -2.48
CA GLU A 62 -5.79 -8.79 -3.38
C GLU A 62 -6.88 -9.44 -4.25
N GLN A 63 -8.04 -9.74 -3.64
CA GLN A 63 -9.19 -10.28 -4.35
C GLN A 63 -9.75 -9.30 -5.40
N LEU A 64 -9.90 -8.02 -5.04
CA LEU A 64 -10.35 -6.96 -5.96
C LEU A 64 -9.36 -6.73 -7.12
N VAL A 65 -8.07 -6.79 -6.85
CA VAL A 65 -7.04 -6.67 -7.90
C VAL A 65 -7.13 -7.85 -8.89
N ALA A 66 -7.36 -9.07 -8.41
CA ALA A 66 -7.57 -10.22 -9.27
C ALA A 66 -8.84 -10.07 -10.13
N GLU A 67 -9.94 -9.59 -9.55
CA GLU A 67 -11.18 -9.33 -10.28
C GLU A 67 -11.00 -8.26 -11.38
N LEU A 68 -10.31 -7.15 -11.07
CA LEU A 68 -9.99 -6.13 -12.05
C LEU A 68 -9.07 -6.65 -13.17
N ALA A 69 -8.15 -7.57 -12.86
CA ALA A 69 -7.30 -8.20 -13.87
C ALA A 69 -8.14 -9.01 -14.88
N GLU A 70 -9.11 -9.78 -14.40
CA GLU A 70 -10.05 -10.54 -15.25
C GLU A 70 -10.92 -9.61 -16.10
N LEU A 71 -11.52 -8.58 -15.48
CA LEU A 71 -12.32 -7.58 -16.21
C LEU A 71 -11.50 -6.83 -17.26
N ARG A 72 -10.24 -6.53 -16.98
CA ARG A 72 -9.32 -5.90 -17.93
C ARG A 72 -9.01 -6.81 -19.12
N VAL A 73 -8.86 -8.11 -18.89
CA VAL A 73 -8.68 -9.10 -19.97
C VAL A 73 -9.93 -9.17 -20.85
N GLN A 74 -11.12 -9.20 -20.26
CA GLN A 74 -12.39 -9.21 -20.98
C GLN A 74 -12.58 -7.94 -21.83
N HIS A 75 -12.31 -6.76 -21.26
CA HIS A 75 -12.39 -5.49 -22.00
C HIS A 75 -11.31 -5.34 -23.08
N ARG A 76 -10.13 -5.96 -22.92
CA ARG A 76 -9.09 -6.02 -23.97
C ARG A 76 -9.54 -6.83 -25.19
N THR A 77 -10.53 -7.71 -25.05
CA THR A 77 -11.08 -8.52 -26.14
C THR A 77 -12.32 -7.93 -26.82
N MET A 78 -12.85 -6.80 -26.34
CA MET A 78 -13.88 -6.10 -27.11
C MET A 78 -13.26 -5.41 -28.33
N PRO A 79 -13.69 -5.73 -29.56
CA PRO A 79 -13.30 -4.93 -30.71
C PRO A 79 -13.80 -3.50 -30.46
N VAL A 80 -12.91 -2.52 -30.58
CA VAL A 80 -13.33 -1.12 -30.71
C VAL A 80 -14.35 -1.13 -31.84
N PRO A 81 -15.64 -0.82 -31.58
CA PRO A 81 -16.63 -0.79 -32.64
C PRO A 81 -16.07 0.14 -33.71
N PRO A 82 -16.17 -0.18 -35.01
CA PRO A 82 -15.68 0.71 -36.06
C PRO A 82 -16.44 2.02 -35.91
N GLY A 83 -15.83 2.96 -35.20
CA GLY A 83 -16.38 4.29 -35.04
C GLY A 83 -16.47 4.87 -36.44
N ARG A 84 -17.64 5.40 -36.80
CA ARG A 84 -17.68 6.37 -37.90
C ARG A 84 -16.57 7.38 -37.61
N ARG A 85 -15.65 7.53 -38.55
CA ARG A 85 -14.62 8.57 -38.50
C ARG A 85 -15.30 9.92 -38.67
N GLU A 86 -16.04 10.34 -37.66
CA GLU A 86 -16.42 11.74 -37.54
C GLU A 86 -15.15 12.47 -37.06
N PRO A 87 -14.67 13.47 -37.82
CA PRO A 87 -13.51 14.23 -37.40
C PRO A 87 -13.79 14.82 -36.01
N LEU A 88 -12.83 14.68 -35.10
CA LEU A 88 -12.91 15.27 -33.77
C LEU A 88 -13.27 16.75 -33.92
N PRO A 89 -14.27 17.26 -33.19
CA PRO A 89 -14.63 18.66 -33.29
C PRO A 89 -13.41 19.52 -32.92
N ALA A 90 -13.22 20.65 -33.59
CA ALA A 90 -12.00 21.46 -33.49
C ALA A 90 -11.60 21.82 -32.04
N HIS A 91 -12.56 21.88 -31.12
CA HIS A 91 -12.33 22.15 -29.70
C HIS A 91 -11.68 20.98 -28.94
N ALA A 92 -11.72 19.76 -29.47
CA ALA A 92 -11.14 18.54 -28.89
C ALA A 92 -9.72 18.23 -29.41
N ILE A 93 -9.15 19.09 -30.27
CA ILE A 93 -7.82 18.91 -30.88
C ILE A 93 -6.73 19.63 -30.05
N TRP A 94 -7.06 20.21 -28.90
CA TRP A 94 -6.07 20.93 -28.11
C TRP A 94 -5.25 19.97 -27.24
N GLY A 95 -3.96 19.81 -27.56
CA GLY A 95 -3.00 19.04 -26.75
C GLY A 95 -2.08 18.08 -27.50
N ARG A 96 -2.24 17.85 -28.81
CA ARG A 96 -1.23 17.15 -29.63
C ARG A 96 -0.16 18.11 -30.15
N THR A 97 0.62 18.68 -29.25
CA THR A 97 1.88 19.34 -29.63
C THR A 97 2.98 18.28 -29.71
N ALA A 98 3.33 17.88 -30.93
CA ALA A 98 4.66 17.53 -31.47
C ALA A 98 5.79 16.98 -30.58
N VAL A 99 5.54 16.38 -29.41
CA VAL A 99 6.60 15.75 -28.59
C VAL A 99 6.85 14.29 -28.94
N ASP A 100 5.94 13.65 -29.68
CA ASP A 100 6.00 12.21 -30.01
C ASP A 100 6.17 11.91 -31.51
N ASP A 101 6.48 12.90 -32.36
CA ASP A 101 6.75 12.65 -33.79
C ASP A 101 8.26 12.63 -34.07
N PRO A 102 8.90 11.45 -34.22
CA PRO A 102 10.32 11.37 -34.52
C PRO A 102 10.68 11.92 -35.91
N ALA A 103 9.69 12.23 -36.78
CA ALA A 103 9.94 12.81 -38.09
C ALA A 103 10.11 14.34 -38.09
N ALA A 104 9.79 15.03 -36.98
CA ALA A 104 9.91 16.50 -36.88
C ALA A 104 11.35 16.99 -36.59
N VAL A 105 12.28 16.08 -36.27
CA VAL A 105 13.67 16.44 -35.90
C VAL A 105 14.53 16.87 -37.11
N GLU A 106 14.15 16.53 -38.34
CA GLU A 106 15.00 16.77 -39.53
C GLU A 106 14.66 18.04 -40.32
N ALA A 107 13.65 18.82 -39.93
CA ALA A 107 13.19 19.98 -40.72
C ALA A 107 12.98 21.22 -39.85
N GLY A 108 14.05 21.83 -39.35
CA GLY A 108 13.91 23.11 -38.68
C GLY A 108 15.10 23.65 -37.90
N ILE A 109 16.32 23.61 -38.47
CA ILE A 109 17.37 24.55 -38.06
C ILE A 109 17.69 25.44 -39.24
N THR A 110 17.03 26.60 -39.31
CA THR A 110 17.66 27.80 -39.86
C THR A 110 17.41 28.91 -38.86
N GLU A 111 18.38 29.05 -37.96
CA GLU A 111 18.51 30.14 -37.01
C GLU A 111 18.56 31.48 -37.74
N GLY A 112 17.95 32.48 -37.12
CA GLY A 112 18.23 33.88 -37.45
C GLY A 112 19.70 34.20 -37.22
N GLY A 113 20.30 34.89 -38.18
CA GLY A 113 21.63 35.47 -38.09
C GLY A 113 21.76 36.61 -39.09
N GLU A 114 21.47 37.83 -38.62
CA GLU A 114 21.82 39.08 -39.29
C GLU A 114 23.34 39.27 -39.21
N VAL A 115 24.03 39.44 -40.34
CA VAL A 115 25.36 40.07 -40.42
C VAL A 115 25.66 40.58 -41.83
N LEU A 116 25.75 41.93 -41.91
CA LEU A 116 26.37 42.82 -42.91
C LEU A 116 25.82 42.86 -44.36
#